data_AF-Q475G9-F1
#
_entry.id   AF-Q475G9-F1
#
_cell.length_a   1.000
_cell.length_b   1.000
_cell.length_c   1.000
_cell.angle_alpha   90.00
_cell.angle_beta   90.00
_cell.angle_gamma   90.00
#
_symmetry.space_group_name_H-M   'P 1'
#
loop_
_entity.id
_entity.type
_entity.pdbx_description
1 polymer ?
#
loop_
_entity_poly.entity_id
_entity_poly.type
_entity_poly.pdbx_seq_one_letter_code
_entity_poly.pdbx_strand_id
1 'polypeptide(L)'
;MTERASEAPGAPVPLPAAAADAAGTDGLEALVQSIRDWGTELGFASVRIADVDLGHAEPGLMAWLAQGYHGDMDYMANHGPRRARPAELVPGTVRAIVARMPYLPAPATPDWRRHELARLDDPSTAVLSLYARGRDYHKVLRNRLQQLASRIEGAIGPFGYRVFTDSAPVMEVALASQGGLGWRGKHTLLLDRDGGSMFFLGEILVDIPLPADPPEASHCGNCHRCIDICPTRAILAPYKLDARRCISYLTIEHKGPIPEQFRAPMGNRVYGCDDCQLACPWNKFAHRATLPDFDVRNGFDAADMVDLFLWTEAEFNLRLEGSPIRRIGHERWLRNLAVGLGNSLRAAASGQRPQDRELAERIRTALESRLADATPLVREHLDWALAQGRAVS
;
A
#
# COMPACT_ATOMS: atom_id res chain seq x y z
N MET A 1 15.49 4.56 4.72
CA MET A 1 16.12 3.43 4.02
C MET A 1 17.07 4.02 3.00
N THR A 2 18.34 4.18 3.37
CA THR A 2 19.39 4.20 2.37
C THR A 2 19.31 2.85 1.66
N GLU A 3 19.02 2.88 0.35
CA GLU A 3 19.21 1.71 -0.49
C GLU A 3 20.63 1.20 -0.21
N ARG A 4 20.74 0.04 0.41
CA ARG A 4 21.93 -0.77 0.17
C ARG A 4 21.86 -1.06 -1.31
N ALA A 5 22.77 -0.46 -2.06
CA ALA A 5 22.99 -0.72 -3.47
C ALA A 5 22.80 -2.22 -3.69
N SER A 6 21.72 -2.58 -4.39
CA SER A 6 21.56 -3.95 -4.84
C SER A 6 22.81 -4.27 -5.64
N GLU A 7 23.51 -5.33 -5.26
CA GLU A 7 24.63 -5.84 -6.03
C GLU A 7 24.25 -5.87 -7.51
N ALA A 8 25.16 -5.37 -8.35
CA ALA A 8 24.99 -5.40 -9.79
C ALA A 8 24.58 -6.82 -10.21
N PRO A 9 23.63 -6.97 -11.14
CA PRO A 9 23.20 -8.29 -11.59
C PRO A 9 24.43 -9.06 -12.06
N GLY A 10 24.65 -10.23 -11.47
CA GLY A 10 25.64 -11.17 -11.96
C GLY A 10 25.45 -11.38 -13.46
N ALA A 11 26.56 -11.58 -14.17
CA ALA A 11 26.54 -11.80 -15.62
C ALA A 11 25.47 -12.85 -15.98
N PRO A 12 24.72 -12.66 -17.07
CA PRO A 12 23.65 -13.57 -17.47
C PRO A 12 24.23 -14.98 -17.63
N VAL A 13 23.76 -15.91 -16.80
CA VAL A 13 24.02 -17.34 -17.01
C VAL A 13 23.24 -17.73 -18.27
N PRO A 14 23.88 -18.27 -19.31
CA PRO A 14 23.16 -18.76 -20.48
C PRO A 14 22.22 -19.89 -20.05
N LEU A 15 20.93 -19.76 -20.33
CA LEU A 15 19.92 -20.75 -19.99
C LEU A 15 20.11 -22.02 -20.83
N PRO A 16 20.03 -23.23 -20.23
CA PRO A 16 19.82 -24.43 -21.00
C PRO A 16 18.39 -24.40 -21.58
N ALA A 17 18.28 -24.30 -22.90
CA ALA A 17 17.02 -24.34 -23.67
C ALA A 17 16.23 -25.66 -23.54
N ALA A 18 16.55 -26.53 -22.59
CA ALA A 18 16.20 -27.95 -22.62
C ALA A 18 14.94 -28.34 -21.82
N ALA A 19 14.39 -27.48 -20.95
CA ALA A 19 13.21 -27.85 -20.15
C ALA A 19 11.87 -27.50 -20.82
N ALA A 20 11.83 -26.46 -21.66
CA ALA A 20 10.60 -26.03 -22.35
C ALA A 20 10.29 -26.84 -23.62
N ASP A 21 11.30 -27.43 -24.28
CA ASP A 21 11.12 -28.21 -25.51
C ASP A 21 10.50 -29.60 -25.29
N ALA A 22 10.39 -30.06 -24.04
CA ALA A 22 9.85 -31.39 -23.71
C ALA A 22 8.38 -31.37 -23.21
N ALA A 23 7.87 -30.21 -22.77
CA ALA A 23 6.49 -30.07 -22.33
C ALA A 23 5.64 -29.53 -23.50
N GLY A 24 4.88 -30.40 -24.15
CA GLY A 24 3.79 -29.95 -25.03
C GLY A 24 2.79 -29.05 -24.26
N THR A 25 1.88 -28.40 -24.97
CA THR A 25 0.88 -27.49 -24.39
C THR A 25 0.20 -28.06 -23.13
N ASP A 26 -0.18 -29.34 -23.17
CA ASP A 26 -0.77 -30.07 -22.05
C ASP A 26 0.09 -30.08 -20.77
N GLY A 27 1.42 -30.15 -20.91
CA GLY A 27 2.36 -30.12 -19.79
C GLY A 27 2.46 -28.74 -19.13
N LEU A 28 2.39 -27.67 -19.93
CA LEU A 28 2.38 -26.30 -19.40
C LEU A 28 1.05 -25.98 -18.72
N GLU A 29 -0.08 -26.46 -19.24
CA GLU A 29 -1.39 -26.32 -18.58
C GLU A 29 -1.41 -27.03 -17.22
N ALA A 30 -0.88 -28.26 -17.14
CA ALA A 30 -0.75 -28.99 -15.88
C ALA A 30 0.17 -28.27 -14.87
N LEU A 31 1.26 -27.66 -15.35
CA LEU A 31 2.14 -26.84 -14.51
C LEU A 31 1.43 -25.59 -13.98
N VAL A 32 0.66 -24.89 -14.82
CA VAL A 32 -0.15 -23.73 -14.38
C VAL A 32 -1.12 -24.14 -13.28
N GLN A 33 -1.78 -25.30 -13.40
CA GLN A 33 -2.65 -25.80 -12.35
C GLN A 33 -1.87 -26.07 -11.05
N SER A 34 -0.70 -26.71 -11.14
CA SER A 34 0.17 -26.96 -9.98
C SER A 34 0.61 -25.67 -9.29
N ILE A 35 0.96 -24.63 -10.07
CA ILE A 35 1.33 -23.29 -9.57
C ILE A 35 0.19 -22.67 -8.76
N ARG A 36 -1.05 -22.80 -9.23
CA ARG A 36 -2.24 -22.28 -8.54
C ARG A 36 -2.49 -23.01 -7.23
N ASP A 37 -2.35 -24.33 -7.22
CA ASP A 37 -2.56 -25.16 -6.04
C ASP A 37 -1.49 -24.84 -4.97
N TRP A 38 -0.21 -24.79 -5.37
CA TRP A 38 0.88 -24.38 -4.48
C TRP A 38 0.73 -22.94 -4.00
N GLY A 39 0.28 -22.03 -4.86
CA GLY A 39 -0.02 -20.65 -4.46
C GLY A 39 -1.08 -20.57 -3.37
N THR A 40 -2.15 -21.37 -3.51
CA THR A 40 -3.21 -21.47 -2.50
C THR A 40 -2.68 -22.00 -1.17
N GLU A 41 -1.86 -23.07 -1.20
CA GLU A 41 -1.20 -23.60 0.00
C GLU A 41 -0.29 -22.58 0.70
N LEU A 42 0.32 -21.67 -0.07
CA LEU A 42 1.19 -20.60 0.43
C LEU A 42 0.40 -19.38 0.96
N GLY A 43 -0.93 -19.42 0.90
CA GLY A 43 -1.82 -18.40 1.45
C GLY A 43 -2.23 -17.31 0.46
N PHE A 44 -1.90 -17.44 -0.83
CA PHE A 44 -2.44 -16.54 -1.86
C PHE A 44 -3.90 -16.88 -2.13
N ALA A 45 -4.74 -15.85 -2.24
CA ALA A 45 -6.15 -16.05 -2.58
C ALA A 45 -6.37 -16.30 -4.07
N SER A 46 -5.45 -15.85 -4.92
CA SER A 46 -5.44 -16.17 -6.35
C SER A 46 -4.03 -16.03 -6.91
N VAL A 47 -3.68 -16.91 -7.84
CA VAL A 47 -2.47 -16.86 -8.66
C VAL A 47 -2.89 -17.02 -10.13
N ARG A 48 -2.41 -16.13 -10.98
CA ARG A 48 -2.73 -16.10 -12.42
C ARG A 48 -1.47 -15.93 -13.25
N ILE A 49 -1.57 -16.23 -14.54
CA ILE A 49 -0.49 -16.02 -15.50
C ILE A 49 -0.83 -14.82 -16.36
N ALA A 50 -0.02 -13.78 -16.30
CA ALA A 50 -0.18 -12.59 -17.14
C ALA A 50 0.74 -12.64 -18.36
N ASP A 51 0.23 -12.12 -19.47
CA ASP A 51 1.08 -11.56 -20.52
C ASP A 51 1.86 -10.35 -19.95
N VAL A 52 3.01 -10.06 -20.52
CA VAL A 52 3.95 -9.01 -20.09
C VAL A 52 3.97 -7.80 -21.02
N ASP A 53 3.20 -7.82 -22.11
CA ASP A 53 2.96 -6.61 -22.92
C ASP A 53 2.05 -5.61 -22.18
N LEU A 54 2.67 -4.53 -21.69
CA LEU A 54 1.99 -3.42 -21.02
C LEU A 54 2.00 -2.13 -21.86
N GLY A 55 2.12 -2.24 -23.19
CA GLY A 55 2.13 -1.09 -24.09
C GLY A 55 0.90 -0.20 -23.95
N HIS A 56 -0.24 -0.75 -23.52
CA HIS A 56 -1.47 0.01 -23.23
C HIS A 56 -1.35 0.92 -21.99
N ALA A 57 -0.48 0.59 -21.04
CA ALA A 57 -0.33 1.29 -19.77
C ALA A 57 0.79 2.35 -19.79
N GLU A 58 1.82 2.15 -20.63
CA GLU A 58 2.97 3.04 -20.73
C GLU A 58 2.61 4.52 -21.01
N PRO A 59 1.70 4.86 -21.96
CA PRO A 59 1.36 6.26 -22.23
C PRO A 59 0.75 6.98 -21.01
N GLY A 60 -0.07 6.26 -20.23
CA GLY A 60 -0.67 6.78 -19.01
C GLY A 60 0.36 7.06 -17.92
N LEU A 61 1.35 6.18 -17.77
CA LEU A 61 2.49 6.39 -16.87
C LEU A 61 3.30 7.61 -17.29
N MET A 62 3.66 7.73 -18.56
CA MET A 62 4.46 8.85 -19.06
C MET A 62 3.74 10.19 -18.89
N ALA A 63 2.43 10.23 -19.17
CA ALA A 63 1.62 11.42 -18.93
C ALA A 63 1.56 11.80 -17.44
N TRP A 64 1.46 10.81 -16.54
CA TRP A 64 1.44 11.02 -15.10
C TRP A 64 2.78 11.54 -14.56
N LEU A 65 3.90 11.00 -15.07
CA LEU A 65 5.25 11.47 -14.76
C LEU A 65 5.48 12.90 -15.25
N ALA A 66 5.09 13.22 -16.50
CA ALA A 66 5.25 14.54 -17.09
C ALA A 66 4.49 15.64 -16.32
N GLN A 67 3.38 15.30 -15.67
CA GLN A 67 2.61 16.22 -14.83
C GLN A 67 3.17 16.37 -13.40
N GLY A 68 4.26 15.66 -13.07
CA GLY A 68 4.85 15.69 -11.74
C GLY A 68 3.96 15.09 -10.65
N TYR A 69 2.97 14.28 -11.02
CA TYR A 69 2.02 13.71 -10.06
C TYR A 69 2.63 12.65 -9.13
N HIS A 70 3.90 12.28 -9.33
CA HIS A 70 4.67 11.40 -8.44
C HIS A 70 5.21 12.10 -7.19
N GLY A 71 5.22 13.44 -7.15
CA GLY A 71 5.84 14.17 -6.04
C GLY A 71 7.32 13.77 -5.87
N ASP A 72 7.74 13.52 -4.64
CA ASP A 72 9.12 13.22 -4.26
C ASP A 72 9.52 11.75 -4.49
N MET A 73 8.66 10.96 -5.14
CA MET A 73 8.96 9.57 -5.47
C MET A 73 9.88 9.50 -6.70
N ASP A 74 11.11 9.99 -6.60
CA ASP A 74 12.08 10.06 -7.71
C ASP A 74 12.32 8.70 -8.37
N TYR A 75 12.21 7.61 -7.60
CA TYR A 75 12.30 6.24 -8.10
C TYR A 75 11.20 5.90 -9.12
N MET A 76 10.10 6.65 -9.18
CA MET A 76 9.10 6.54 -10.25
C MET A 76 9.64 7.10 -11.55
N ALA A 77 10.27 8.29 -11.51
CA ALA A 77 10.85 8.95 -12.67
C ALA A 77 12.11 8.24 -13.18
N ASN A 78 13.01 7.84 -12.28
CA ASN A 78 14.30 7.21 -12.61
C ASN A 78 14.16 5.89 -13.38
N HIS A 79 13.10 5.12 -13.08
CA HIS A 79 12.83 3.87 -13.78
C HIS A 79 11.94 4.06 -15.02
N GLY A 80 11.17 5.16 -15.09
CA GLY A 80 10.40 5.59 -16.25
C GLY A 80 9.70 4.45 -17.02
N PRO A 81 9.97 4.28 -18.32
CA PRO A 81 9.30 3.30 -19.16
C PRO A 81 9.65 1.85 -18.82
N ARG A 82 10.78 1.58 -18.14
CA ARG A 82 11.17 0.20 -17.76
C ARG A 82 10.10 -0.49 -16.91
N ARG A 83 9.28 0.28 -16.19
CA ARG A 83 8.15 -0.23 -15.41
C ARG A 83 7.07 -0.91 -16.24
N ALA A 84 6.89 -0.45 -17.47
CA ALA A 84 5.96 -1.02 -18.43
C ALA A 84 6.60 -2.09 -19.32
N ARG A 85 7.89 -2.40 -19.11
CA ARG A 85 8.68 -3.26 -20.00
C ARG A 85 9.42 -4.35 -19.21
N PRO A 86 8.72 -5.42 -18.80
CA PRO A 86 9.29 -6.49 -17.97
C PRO A 86 10.60 -7.09 -18.53
N ALA A 87 10.73 -7.21 -19.86
CA ALA A 87 11.94 -7.69 -20.51
C ALA A 87 13.19 -6.79 -20.31
N GLU A 88 13.00 -5.48 -20.08
CA GLU A 88 14.11 -4.55 -19.75
C GLU A 88 14.49 -4.59 -18.26
N LEU A 89 13.63 -5.16 -17.41
CA LEU A 89 13.90 -5.37 -15.98
C LEU A 89 14.61 -6.70 -15.74
N VAL A 90 14.15 -7.74 -16.44
CA VAL A 90 14.69 -9.10 -16.38
C VAL A 90 14.74 -9.64 -17.81
N PRO A 91 15.92 -9.61 -18.45
CA PRO A 91 16.09 -10.16 -19.79
C PRO A 91 15.61 -11.61 -19.86
N GLY A 92 14.91 -11.96 -20.95
CA GLY A 92 14.33 -13.29 -21.13
C GLY A 92 12.95 -13.48 -20.49
N THR A 93 12.36 -12.46 -19.86
CA THR A 93 10.98 -12.55 -19.36
C THR A 93 9.99 -12.82 -20.50
N VAL A 94 9.20 -13.88 -20.37
CA VAL A 94 8.14 -14.27 -21.31
C VAL A 94 6.75 -14.16 -20.68
N ARG A 95 6.62 -14.43 -19.39
CA ARG A 95 5.36 -14.34 -18.63
C ARG A 95 5.57 -13.75 -17.25
N ALA A 96 4.48 -13.35 -16.61
CA ALA A 96 4.47 -13.05 -15.20
C ALA A 96 3.47 -13.96 -14.47
N ILE A 97 3.91 -14.59 -13.39
CA ILE A 97 3.01 -15.19 -12.41
C ILE A 97 2.61 -14.06 -11.46
N VAL A 98 1.35 -13.67 -11.47
CA VAL A 98 0.81 -12.60 -10.62
C VAL A 98 -0.03 -13.21 -9.50
N ALA A 99 0.10 -12.70 -8.29
CA ALA A 99 -0.59 -13.24 -7.12
C ALA A 99 -1.21 -12.15 -6.25
N ARG A 100 -2.31 -12.48 -5.58
CA ARG A 100 -2.93 -11.62 -4.55
C ARG A 100 -3.06 -12.30 -3.20
N MET A 101 -2.80 -11.57 -2.13
CA MET A 101 -2.87 -12.06 -0.74
C MET A 101 -3.70 -11.13 0.15
N PRO A 102 -4.81 -11.59 0.74
CA PRO A 102 -5.69 -10.74 1.55
C PRO A 102 -5.00 -10.29 2.84
N TYR A 103 -5.27 -9.05 3.26
CA TYR A 103 -4.69 -8.46 4.48
C TYR A 103 -5.72 -7.95 5.49
N LEU A 104 -7.02 -7.99 5.17
CA LEU A 104 -8.06 -7.56 6.11
C LEU A 104 -7.93 -8.42 7.39
N PRO A 105 -7.70 -7.84 8.58
CA PRO A 105 -7.41 -8.63 9.77
C PRO A 105 -8.47 -9.71 10.07
N ALA A 106 -8.04 -10.89 10.51
CA ALA A 106 -8.92 -12.03 10.81
C ALA A 106 -10.08 -11.73 11.79
N PRO A 107 -9.92 -10.89 12.84
CA PRO A 107 -11.02 -10.57 13.75
C PRO A 107 -12.01 -9.52 13.20
N ALA A 108 -11.88 -9.06 11.95
CA ALA A 108 -12.77 -8.05 11.37
C ALA A 108 -14.24 -8.49 11.39
N THR A 109 -15.12 -7.71 12.03
CA THR A 109 -16.56 -8.01 12.12
C THR A 109 -17.25 -7.92 10.75
N PRO A 110 -18.46 -8.48 10.56
CA PRO A 110 -19.21 -8.32 9.31
C PRO A 110 -19.40 -6.84 8.88
N ASP A 111 -19.49 -5.94 9.86
CA ASP A 111 -19.64 -4.49 9.66
C ASP A 111 -18.31 -3.71 9.72
N TRP A 112 -17.17 -4.38 9.51
CA TRP A 112 -15.83 -3.78 9.67
C TRP A 112 -15.68 -2.43 8.95
N ARG A 113 -16.23 -2.25 7.73
CA ARG A 113 -16.13 -0.97 7.00
C ARG A 113 -16.80 0.17 7.75
N ARG A 114 -17.97 -0.09 8.36
CA ARG A 114 -18.68 0.92 9.16
C ARG A 114 -17.87 1.24 10.41
N HIS A 115 -17.28 0.23 11.05
CA HIS A 115 -16.43 0.43 12.20
C HIS A 115 -15.21 1.30 11.86
N GLU A 116 -14.50 1.01 10.77
CA GLU A 116 -13.36 1.81 10.32
C GLU A 116 -13.74 3.24 9.94
N LEU A 117 -14.90 3.44 9.31
CA LEU A 117 -15.42 4.79 9.02
C LEU A 117 -15.76 5.56 10.30
N ALA A 118 -16.39 4.93 11.28
CA ALA A 118 -16.76 5.58 12.54
C ALA A 118 -15.54 6.05 13.35
N ARG A 119 -14.40 5.36 13.22
CA ARG A 119 -13.15 5.78 13.85
C ARG A 119 -12.61 7.10 13.33
N LEU A 120 -12.99 7.51 12.11
CA LEU A 120 -12.60 8.80 11.54
C LEU A 120 -13.28 9.99 12.25
N ASP A 121 -14.39 9.73 12.93
CA ASP A 121 -15.17 10.75 13.67
C ASP A 121 -14.75 10.85 15.15
N ASP A 122 -13.90 9.95 15.63
CA ASP A 122 -13.39 9.97 17.00
C ASP A 122 -12.09 10.81 17.11
N PRO A 123 -12.11 11.97 17.78
CA PRO A 123 -10.95 12.83 17.91
C PRO A 123 -9.84 12.23 18.79
N SER A 124 -10.12 11.22 19.61
CA SER A 124 -9.08 10.57 20.43
C SER A 124 -8.29 9.50 19.67
N THR A 125 -8.88 8.94 18.61
CA THR A 125 -8.32 7.81 17.87
C THR A 125 -7.32 8.26 16.80
N ALA A 126 -6.17 7.59 16.73
CA ALA A 126 -5.27 7.65 15.58
C ALA A 126 -5.63 6.58 14.54
N VAL A 127 -5.82 7.00 13.29
CA VAL A 127 -6.18 6.10 12.20
C VAL A 127 -4.95 5.75 11.36
N LEU A 128 -4.62 4.46 11.38
CA LEU A 128 -3.62 3.83 10.53
C LEU A 128 -4.32 2.95 9.50
N SER A 129 -3.84 3.03 8.26
CA SER A 129 -4.33 2.18 7.17
C SER A 129 -4.20 0.70 7.52
N LEU A 130 -5.22 -0.08 7.17
CA LEU A 130 -5.38 -1.48 7.57
C LEU A 130 -4.18 -2.33 7.13
N TYR A 131 -3.60 -2.06 5.96
CA TYR A 131 -2.48 -2.84 5.44
C TYR A 131 -1.22 -2.75 6.32
N ALA A 132 -1.09 -1.66 7.10
CA ALA A 132 0.10 -1.34 7.88
C ALA A 132 0.02 -1.80 9.34
N ARG A 133 -1.12 -2.39 9.77
CA ARG A 133 -1.35 -2.77 11.18
C ARG A 133 -0.61 -4.03 11.62
N GLY A 134 -0.23 -4.89 10.66
CA GLY A 134 0.52 -6.12 10.89
C GLY A 134 2.01 -6.00 10.59
N ARG A 135 2.62 -7.11 10.20
CA ARG A 135 4.00 -7.16 9.72
C ARG A 135 4.13 -6.56 8.32
N ASP A 136 5.36 -6.20 8.00
CA ASP A 136 5.76 -5.71 6.68
C ASP A 136 5.51 -6.75 5.58
N TYR A 137 4.48 -6.47 4.78
CA TYR A 137 4.03 -7.35 3.69
C TYR A 137 5.12 -7.62 2.66
N HIS A 138 6.06 -6.70 2.44
CA HIS A 138 7.15 -6.89 1.48
C HIS A 138 7.93 -8.16 1.77
N LYS A 139 8.22 -8.42 3.05
CA LYS A 139 8.97 -9.61 3.49
C LYS A 139 8.09 -10.86 3.40
N VAL A 140 6.83 -10.77 3.84
CA VAL A 140 5.89 -11.90 3.83
C VAL A 140 5.65 -12.38 2.40
N LEU A 141 5.25 -11.48 1.49
CA LEU A 141 4.97 -11.82 0.10
C LEU A 141 6.22 -12.32 -0.63
N ARG A 142 7.35 -11.64 -0.50
CA ARG A 142 8.60 -12.07 -1.16
C ARG A 142 9.00 -13.47 -0.74
N ASN A 143 8.91 -13.79 0.55
CA ASN A 143 9.24 -15.12 1.05
C ASN A 143 8.28 -16.20 0.52
N ARG A 144 6.98 -15.89 0.38
CA ARG A 144 5.99 -16.83 -0.17
C ARG A 144 6.12 -17.01 -1.67
N LEU A 145 6.35 -15.94 -2.43
CA LEU A 145 6.62 -16.00 -3.86
C LEU A 145 7.93 -16.75 -4.15
N GLN A 146 8.95 -16.57 -3.31
CA GLN A 146 10.20 -17.33 -3.43
C GLN A 146 9.99 -18.83 -3.17
N GLN A 147 9.15 -19.20 -2.19
CA GLN A 147 8.75 -20.59 -1.98
C GLN A 147 8.00 -21.16 -3.19
N LEU A 148 7.11 -20.36 -3.81
CA LEU A 148 6.41 -20.77 -5.03
C LEU A 148 7.40 -21.01 -6.18
N ALA A 149 8.34 -20.09 -6.40
CA ALA A 149 9.39 -20.25 -7.41
C ALA A 149 10.23 -21.52 -7.18
N SER A 150 10.63 -21.79 -5.92
CA SER A 150 11.38 -23.01 -5.58
C SER A 150 10.58 -24.29 -5.82
N ARG A 151 9.24 -24.27 -5.64
CA ARG A 151 8.40 -25.44 -5.98
C ARG A 151 8.31 -25.66 -7.49
N ILE A 152 8.22 -24.59 -8.28
CA ILE A 152 8.28 -24.66 -9.73
C ILE A 152 9.62 -25.25 -10.17
N GLU A 153 10.73 -24.72 -9.65
CA GLU A 153 12.08 -25.20 -9.95
C GLU A 153 12.25 -26.68 -9.57
N GLY A 154 11.69 -27.12 -8.44
CA GLY A 154 11.70 -28.52 -8.03
C GLY A 154 10.92 -29.45 -8.97
N ALA A 155 9.90 -28.94 -9.66
CA ALA A 155 9.05 -29.72 -10.55
C ALA A 155 9.58 -29.82 -11.99
N ILE A 156 10.19 -28.76 -12.52
CA ILE A 156 10.63 -28.69 -13.92
C ILE A 156 12.14 -28.51 -14.10
N GLY A 157 12.90 -28.41 -13.01
CA GLY A 157 14.31 -28.06 -13.02
C GLY A 157 14.56 -26.54 -13.06
N PRO A 158 15.83 -26.12 -13.17
CA PRO A 158 16.22 -24.72 -13.21
C PRO A 158 15.54 -23.94 -14.34
N PHE A 159 15.06 -22.74 -14.03
CA PHE A 159 14.47 -21.79 -14.98
C PHE A 159 14.81 -20.34 -14.59
N GLY A 160 14.71 -19.41 -15.53
CA GLY A 160 14.96 -18.00 -15.29
C GLY A 160 13.76 -17.34 -14.62
N TYR A 161 13.96 -16.78 -13.42
CA TYR A 161 12.92 -16.01 -12.75
C TYR A 161 13.46 -14.89 -11.86
N ARG A 162 12.56 -13.97 -11.52
CA ARG A 162 12.78 -13.00 -10.44
C ARG A 162 11.47 -12.65 -9.74
N VAL A 163 11.52 -12.70 -8.41
CA VAL A 163 10.41 -12.32 -7.53
C VAL A 163 10.36 -10.81 -7.32
N PHE A 164 9.16 -10.26 -7.38
CA PHE A 164 8.85 -8.85 -7.22
C PHE A 164 7.71 -8.63 -6.23
N THR A 165 7.84 -7.52 -5.51
CA THR A 165 6.82 -6.89 -4.66
C THR A 165 7.12 -5.39 -4.66
N ASP A 166 6.09 -4.53 -4.59
CA ASP A 166 6.02 -3.05 -4.45
C ASP A 166 7.34 -2.24 -4.53
N SER A 167 8.34 -2.63 -3.74
CA SER A 167 9.73 -2.17 -3.77
C SER A 167 10.45 -2.23 -5.14
N ALA A 168 9.89 -2.85 -6.16
CA ALA A 168 10.52 -2.98 -7.48
C ALA A 168 9.80 -2.20 -8.58
N PRO A 169 10.50 -1.81 -9.65
CA PRO A 169 9.94 -0.94 -10.68
C PRO A 169 9.09 -1.73 -11.68
N VAL A 170 8.04 -2.42 -11.24
CA VAL A 170 7.09 -3.16 -12.08
C VAL A 170 5.72 -2.49 -11.97
N MET A 171 4.96 -2.40 -13.06
CA MET A 171 3.56 -1.92 -13.01
C MET A 171 2.63 -3.04 -12.50
N GLU A 172 2.70 -3.35 -11.20
CA GLU A 172 1.96 -4.44 -10.53
C GLU A 172 0.47 -4.47 -10.88
N VAL A 173 -0.23 -3.33 -10.75
CA VAL A 173 -1.67 -3.24 -11.06
C VAL A 173 -1.97 -3.50 -12.55
N ALA A 174 -1.08 -3.08 -13.46
CA ALA A 174 -1.27 -3.30 -14.89
C ALA A 174 -1.06 -4.79 -15.25
N LEU A 175 0.00 -5.41 -14.73
CA LEU A 175 0.26 -6.84 -14.88
C LEU A 175 -0.86 -7.70 -14.28
N ALA A 176 -1.28 -7.37 -13.07
CA ALA A 176 -2.37 -8.09 -12.41
C ALA A 176 -3.69 -7.97 -13.19
N SER A 177 -3.98 -6.79 -13.76
CA SER A 177 -5.15 -6.62 -14.64
C SER A 177 -5.02 -7.45 -15.92
N GLN A 178 -3.82 -7.46 -16.52
CA GLN A 178 -3.52 -8.21 -17.75
C GLN A 178 -3.68 -9.73 -17.55
N GLY A 179 -3.28 -10.25 -16.39
CA GLY A 179 -3.46 -11.65 -16.02
C GLY A 179 -4.83 -11.99 -15.42
N GLY A 180 -5.81 -11.09 -15.48
CA GLY A 180 -7.17 -11.38 -15.00
C GLY A 180 -7.28 -11.61 -13.48
N LEU A 181 -6.38 -11.06 -12.67
CA LEU A 181 -6.57 -11.01 -11.21
C LEU A 181 -7.66 -10.02 -10.78
N GLY A 182 -8.08 -9.15 -11.70
CA GLY A 182 -9.05 -8.11 -11.44
C GLY A 182 -8.99 -7.01 -12.48
N TRP A 183 -9.58 -5.86 -12.15
CA TRP A 183 -9.51 -4.65 -12.98
C TRP A 183 -9.02 -3.46 -12.17
N ARG A 184 -8.36 -2.49 -12.84
CA ARG A 184 -8.01 -1.21 -12.21
C ARG A 184 -9.27 -0.43 -11.87
N GLY A 185 -9.47 -0.09 -10.59
CA GLY A 185 -10.55 0.77 -10.12
C GLY A 185 -10.33 2.25 -10.44
N LYS A 186 -11.39 3.07 -10.36
CA LYS A 186 -11.29 4.52 -10.59
C LYS A 186 -10.35 5.23 -9.60
N HIS A 187 -10.13 4.64 -8.42
CA HIS A 187 -9.15 5.04 -7.41
C HIS A 187 -7.76 4.43 -7.62
N THR A 188 -7.47 3.89 -8.80
CA THR A 188 -6.17 3.37 -9.27
C THR A 188 -5.67 2.05 -8.67
N LEU A 189 -6.29 1.51 -7.62
CA LEU A 189 -5.95 0.18 -7.10
C LEU A 189 -6.60 -0.93 -7.93
N LEU A 190 -6.09 -2.16 -7.81
CA LEU A 190 -6.75 -3.33 -8.38
C LEU A 190 -8.00 -3.68 -7.56
N LEU A 191 -9.05 -4.08 -8.27
CA LEU A 191 -10.30 -4.60 -7.72
C LEU A 191 -10.52 -6.01 -8.24
N ASP A 192 -10.89 -6.92 -7.36
CA ASP A 192 -11.35 -8.27 -7.66
C ASP A 192 -12.84 -8.38 -7.30
N ARG A 193 -13.60 -9.09 -8.13
CA ARG A 193 -15.06 -9.22 -8.01
C ARG A 193 -15.48 -9.83 -6.67
N ASP A 194 -14.72 -10.82 -6.21
CA ASP A 194 -15.04 -11.64 -5.05
C ASP A 194 -14.15 -11.31 -3.84
N GLY A 195 -13.14 -10.44 -3.99
CA GLY A 195 -12.15 -10.10 -2.97
C GLY A 195 -11.98 -8.60 -2.69
N GLY A 196 -12.67 -7.73 -3.44
CA GLY A 196 -12.57 -6.28 -3.25
C GLY A 196 -11.19 -5.74 -3.62
N SER A 197 -10.58 -4.92 -2.77
CA SER A 197 -9.21 -4.41 -2.93
C SER A 197 -8.34 -4.56 -1.67
N MET A 198 -8.80 -5.33 -0.66
CA MET A 198 -8.09 -5.51 0.62
C MET A 198 -7.06 -6.65 0.53
N PHE A 199 -6.19 -6.58 -0.47
CA PHE A 199 -5.11 -7.55 -0.69
C PHE A 199 -3.83 -6.86 -1.18
N PHE A 200 -2.71 -7.52 -0.93
CA PHE A 200 -1.41 -7.19 -1.52
C PHE A 200 -1.25 -7.87 -2.88
N LEU A 201 -0.42 -7.28 -3.73
CA LEU A 201 0.04 -7.87 -4.99
C LEU A 201 1.50 -8.30 -4.89
N GLY A 202 1.86 -9.27 -5.70
CA GLY A 202 3.26 -9.56 -6.01
C GLY A 202 3.38 -10.49 -7.20
N GLU A 203 4.56 -10.52 -7.80
CA GLU A 203 4.79 -11.13 -9.10
C GLU A 203 6.07 -11.95 -9.15
N ILE A 204 6.11 -12.90 -10.08
CA ILE A 204 7.31 -13.60 -10.50
C ILE A 204 7.42 -13.43 -12.00
N LEU A 205 8.41 -12.69 -12.47
CA LEU A 205 8.73 -12.68 -13.91
C LEU A 205 9.46 -13.98 -14.23
N VAL A 206 9.02 -14.67 -15.28
CA VAL A 206 9.53 -16.00 -15.66
C VAL A 206 9.84 -16.06 -17.16
N ASP A 207 10.81 -16.87 -17.53
CA ASP A 207 11.17 -17.17 -18.92
C ASP A 207 10.38 -18.34 -19.54
N ILE A 208 9.54 -18.99 -18.72
CA ILE A 208 8.69 -20.09 -19.15
C ILE A 208 7.47 -19.53 -19.92
N PRO A 209 7.14 -20.06 -21.11
CA PRO A 209 6.01 -19.61 -21.92
C PRO A 209 4.66 -20.17 -21.42
N LEU A 210 4.37 -20.00 -20.12
CA LEU A 210 3.12 -20.45 -19.50
C LEU A 210 1.88 -19.89 -20.24
N PRO A 211 0.82 -20.70 -20.45
CA PRO A 211 -0.45 -20.22 -20.99
C PRO A 211 -0.99 -19.05 -20.16
N ALA A 212 -1.25 -17.91 -20.81
CA ALA A 212 -1.72 -16.70 -20.14
C ALA A 212 -3.22 -16.74 -19.87
N ASP A 213 -3.63 -16.22 -18.71
CA ASP A 213 -5.02 -15.96 -18.36
C ASP A 213 -5.51 -14.69 -19.08
N PRO A 214 -6.77 -14.65 -19.54
CA PRO A 214 -7.32 -13.46 -20.17
C PRO A 214 -7.62 -12.36 -19.13
N PRO A 215 -7.50 -11.08 -19.52
CA PRO A 215 -7.85 -9.96 -18.64
C PRO A 215 -9.36 -9.91 -18.33
N GLU A 216 -9.72 -9.32 -17.18
CA GLU A 216 -11.10 -9.09 -16.78
C GLU A 216 -11.60 -7.70 -17.24
N ALA A 217 -12.91 -7.59 -17.50
CA ALA A 217 -13.54 -6.31 -17.81
C ALA A 217 -13.65 -5.39 -16.57
N SER A 218 -13.76 -4.09 -16.80
CA SER A 218 -13.98 -3.14 -15.69
C SER A 218 -15.41 -3.19 -15.17
N HIS A 219 -15.57 -3.25 -13.84
CA HIS A 219 -16.89 -3.32 -13.18
C HIS A 219 -17.23 -2.09 -12.33
N CYS A 220 -16.56 -0.94 -12.51
CA CYS A 220 -16.89 0.28 -11.78
C CYS A 220 -18.20 0.95 -12.23
N GLY A 221 -18.58 0.79 -13.51
CA GLY A 221 -19.75 1.46 -14.10
C GLY A 221 -19.75 2.98 -13.84
N ASN A 222 -20.92 3.54 -13.50
CA ASN A 222 -21.09 4.96 -13.21
C ASN A 222 -20.72 5.36 -11.76
N CYS A 223 -20.24 4.43 -10.93
CA CYS A 223 -19.88 4.73 -9.54
C CYS A 223 -18.74 5.75 -9.46
N HIS A 224 -18.83 6.71 -8.54
CA HIS A 224 -17.81 7.73 -8.28
C HIS A 224 -17.50 7.91 -6.78
N ARG A 225 -17.99 7.01 -5.91
CA ARG A 225 -17.85 7.09 -4.44
C ARG A 225 -16.43 7.30 -3.93
N CYS A 226 -15.44 6.63 -4.55
CA CYS A 226 -14.04 6.76 -4.16
C CYS A 226 -13.46 8.15 -4.47
N ILE A 227 -13.96 8.81 -5.52
CA ILE A 227 -13.59 10.18 -5.90
C ILE A 227 -14.24 11.15 -4.91
N ASP A 228 -15.53 10.98 -4.64
CA ASP A 228 -16.31 11.90 -3.80
C ASP A 228 -15.82 11.92 -2.35
N ILE A 229 -15.47 10.76 -1.79
CA ILE A 229 -15.03 10.64 -0.40
C ILE A 229 -13.59 11.13 -0.18
N CYS A 230 -12.78 11.27 -1.24
CA CYS A 230 -11.36 11.58 -1.11
C CYS A 230 -11.16 12.97 -0.45
N PRO A 231 -10.66 13.06 0.81
CA PRO A 231 -10.74 14.30 1.58
C PRO A 231 -9.96 15.46 0.95
N THR A 232 -8.85 15.14 0.29
CA THR A 232 -7.96 16.10 -0.37
C THR A 232 -8.20 16.23 -1.88
N ARG A 233 -9.20 15.53 -2.41
CA ARG A 233 -9.51 15.41 -3.84
C ARG A 233 -8.28 15.02 -4.67
N ALA A 234 -7.55 14.02 -4.19
CA ALA A 234 -6.36 13.49 -4.86
C ALA A 234 -6.69 12.69 -6.13
N ILE A 235 -7.87 12.07 -6.20
CA ILE A 235 -8.35 11.39 -7.41
C ILE A 235 -9.01 12.45 -8.29
N LEU A 236 -8.28 12.91 -9.31
CA LEU A 236 -8.68 14.03 -10.17
C LEU A 236 -9.77 13.65 -11.18
N ALA A 237 -9.74 12.40 -11.62
CA ALA A 237 -10.68 11.79 -12.57
C ALA A 237 -10.56 10.26 -12.46
N PRO A 238 -11.48 9.48 -13.05
CA PRO A 238 -11.30 8.03 -13.16
C PRO A 238 -9.88 7.66 -13.60
N TYR A 239 -9.21 6.81 -12.81
CA TYR A 239 -7.87 6.28 -13.08
C TYR A 239 -6.72 7.30 -13.01
N LYS A 240 -7.00 8.55 -12.62
CA LYS A 240 -6.04 9.66 -12.56
C LYS A 240 -5.93 10.21 -11.13
N LEU A 241 -4.78 9.97 -10.50
CA LEU A 241 -4.48 10.40 -9.12
C LEU A 241 -3.28 11.34 -9.11
N ASP A 242 -3.35 12.42 -8.34
CA ASP A 242 -2.20 13.27 -8.00
C ASP A 242 -1.66 12.87 -6.63
N ALA A 243 -0.51 12.20 -6.58
CA ALA A 243 0.03 11.67 -5.33
C ALA A 243 0.35 12.78 -4.35
N ARG A 244 0.74 13.96 -4.82
CA ARG A 244 1.09 15.13 -3.98
C ARG A 244 -0.06 15.58 -3.09
N ARG A 245 -1.31 15.19 -3.42
CA ARG A 245 -2.52 15.46 -2.65
C ARG A 245 -2.96 14.27 -1.82
N CYS A 246 -2.53 13.06 -2.16
CA CYS A 246 -2.98 11.82 -1.53
C CYS A 246 -2.47 11.73 -0.09
N ILE A 247 -3.36 11.51 0.87
CA ILE A 247 -3.00 11.38 2.29
C ILE A 247 -2.01 10.23 2.50
N SER A 248 -2.14 9.13 1.73
CA SER A 248 -1.18 8.02 1.78
C SER A 248 0.23 8.47 1.41
N TYR A 249 0.39 9.19 0.29
CA TYR A 249 1.68 9.78 -0.09
C TYR A 249 2.18 10.80 0.95
N LEU A 250 1.32 11.72 1.42
CA LEU A 250 1.71 12.77 2.37
C LEU A 250 2.24 12.19 3.68
N THR A 251 1.65 11.09 4.15
CA THR A 251 2.04 10.46 5.42
C THR A 251 3.23 9.51 5.29
N ILE A 252 3.50 8.97 4.09
CA ILE A 252 4.47 7.88 3.91
C ILE A 252 5.69 8.32 3.07
N GLU A 253 5.44 8.88 1.90
CA GLU A 253 6.48 9.15 0.91
C GLU A 253 7.02 10.58 1.00
N HIS A 254 6.15 11.55 1.25
CA HIS A 254 6.56 12.94 1.39
C HIS A 254 7.48 13.11 2.60
N LYS A 255 8.68 13.65 2.38
CA LYS A 255 9.68 13.85 3.44
C LYS A 255 9.54 15.19 4.14
N GLY A 256 9.05 16.19 3.43
CA GLY A 256 8.97 17.58 3.88
C GLY A 256 7.73 17.92 4.73
N PRO A 257 7.46 19.22 4.92
CA PRO A 257 6.29 19.67 5.66
C PRO A 257 5.01 19.42 4.87
N ILE A 258 4.00 18.86 5.54
CA ILE A 258 2.70 18.62 4.91
C ILE A 258 2.08 19.99 4.56
N PRO A 259 1.71 20.26 3.30
CA PRO A 259 1.13 21.53 2.91
C PRO A 259 -0.11 21.86 3.75
N GLU A 260 -0.18 23.10 4.26
CA GLU A 260 -1.19 23.50 5.25
C GLU A 260 -2.63 23.21 4.81
N GLN A 261 -2.93 23.44 3.53
CA GLN A 261 -4.24 23.17 2.92
C GLN A 261 -4.72 21.72 3.04
N PHE A 262 -3.81 20.75 3.26
CA PHE A 262 -4.14 19.34 3.44
C PHE A 262 -4.20 18.91 4.90
N ARG A 263 -3.65 19.70 5.84
CA ARG A 263 -3.58 19.32 7.26
C ARG A 263 -4.97 19.13 7.86
N ALA A 264 -5.90 20.07 7.62
CA ALA A 264 -7.27 19.93 8.14
C ALA A 264 -8.06 18.77 7.50
N PRO A 265 -8.10 18.62 6.16
CA PRO A 265 -8.77 17.48 5.52
C PRO A 265 -8.24 16.10 5.89
N MET A 266 -7.00 15.99 6.38
CA MET A 266 -6.45 14.69 6.80
C MET A 266 -7.17 14.09 8.00
N GLY A 267 -7.83 14.91 8.84
CA GLY A 267 -8.48 14.46 10.06
C GLY A 267 -7.49 13.76 10.98
N ASN A 268 -7.84 12.57 11.46
CA ASN A 268 -7.04 11.75 12.37
C ASN A 268 -6.22 10.64 11.67
N ARG A 269 -5.97 10.74 10.35
CA ARG A 269 -5.17 9.78 9.58
C ARG A 269 -3.67 10.04 9.74
N VAL A 270 -2.95 9.13 10.38
CA VAL A 270 -1.53 9.32 10.76
C VAL A 270 -0.57 8.49 9.91
N TYR A 271 -1.05 7.43 9.26
CA TYR A 271 -0.25 6.60 8.36
C TYR A 271 -1.15 5.92 7.31
N GLY A 272 -0.96 6.26 6.03
CA GLY A 272 -1.81 5.75 4.96
C GLY A 272 -3.23 6.35 4.98
N CYS A 273 -4.06 5.93 4.04
CA CYS A 273 -5.48 6.33 3.98
C CYS A 273 -6.28 5.28 3.19
N ASP A 274 -7.37 4.82 3.77
CA ASP A 274 -8.21 3.76 3.19
C ASP A 274 -9.56 4.27 2.68
N ASP A 275 -9.86 5.56 2.77
CA ASP A 275 -11.18 6.14 2.47
C ASP A 275 -11.73 5.70 1.10
N CYS A 276 -10.88 5.74 0.07
CA CYS A 276 -11.26 5.36 -1.29
C CYS A 276 -11.58 3.85 -1.40
N GLN A 277 -10.97 3.02 -0.56
CA GLN A 277 -11.28 1.60 -0.43
C GLN A 277 -12.53 1.38 0.43
N LEU A 278 -12.66 2.03 1.58
CA LEU A 278 -13.80 1.90 2.49
C LEU A 278 -15.13 2.28 1.81
N ALA A 279 -15.11 3.30 0.96
CA ALA A 279 -16.26 3.72 0.17
C ALA A 279 -16.56 2.82 -1.05
N CYS A 280 -15.57 2.03 -1.49
CA CYS A 280 -15.73 1.17 -2.66
C CYS A 280 -16.74 0.04 -2.36
N PRO A 281 -17.82 -0.08 -3.15
CA PRO A 281 -18.86 -1.09 -2.89
C PRO A 281 -18.36 -2.53 -3.06
N TRP A 282 -17.28 -2.76 -3.82
CA TRP A 282 -16.66 -4.07 -3.99
C TRP A 282 -15.97 -4.58 -2.72
N ASN A 283 -15.57 -3.69 -1.80
CA ASN A 283 -14.97 -4.11 -0.53
C ASN A 283 -15.97 -4.74 0.46
N LYS A 284 -17.26 -4.85 0.11
CA LYS A 284 -18.16 -5.76 0.84
C LYS A 284 -17.79 -7.24 0.66
N PHE A 285 -17.03 -7.55 -0.39
CA PHE A 285 -16.52 -8.90 -0.70
C PHE A 285 -15.07 -9.10 -0.21
N ALA A 286 -14.50 -8.16 0.54
CA ALA A 286 -13.13 -8.30 1.01
C ALA A 286 -12.92 -9.57 1.84
N HIS A 287 -11.92 -10.36 1.47
CA HIS A 287 -11.52 -11.56 2.21
C HIS A 287 -10.62 -11.20 3.37
N ARG A 288 -10.77 -11.93 4.48
CA ARG A 288 -9.87 -11.84 5.64
C ARG A 288 -8.51 -12.46 5.31
N ALA A 289 -7.47 -11.96 5.96
CA ALA A 289 -6.14 -12.52 5.93
C ALA A 289 -6.14 -13.97 6.43
N THR A 290 -5.38 -14.81 5.74
CA THR A 290 -5.16 -16.23 6.11
C THR A 290 -3.87 -16.41 6.90
N LEU A 291 -3.00 -15.39 6.91
CA LEU A 291 -1.72 -15.41 7.60
C LEU A 291 -1.77 -14.55 8.87
N PRO A 292 -1.26 -15.06 10.02
CA PRO A 292 -1.22 -14.31 11.27
C PRO A 292 -0.25 -13.11 11.20
N ASP A 293 0.66 -13.08 10.22
CA ASP A 293 1.55 -11.93 10.00
C ASP A 293 0.77 -10.62 9.74
N PHE A 294 -0.49 -10.68 9.32
CA PHE A 294 -1.33 -9.50 9.08
C PHE A 294 -2.35 -9.23 10.19
N ASP A 295 -2.27 -9.94 11.31
CA ASP A 295 -3.04 -9.60 12.50
C ASP A 295 -2.58 -8.28 13.09
N VAL A 296 -3.50 -7.61 13.79
CA VAL A 296 -3.25 -6.30 14.38
C VAL A 296 -2.15 -6.39 15.43
N ARG A 297 -1.14 -5.53 15.29
CA ARG A 297 -0.07 -5.34 16.27
C ARG A 297 -0.20 -3.98 16.94
N ASN A 298 0.34 -3.87 18.16
CA ASN A 298 0.40 -2.63 18.93
C ASN A 298 -0.95 -1.93 19.18
N GLY A 299 -2.07 -2.64 19.07
CA GLY A 299 -3.41 -2.06 19.24
C GLY A 299 -3.78 -1.01 18.18
N PHE A 300 -3.24 -1.10 16.96
CA PHE A 300 -3.48 -0.09 15.91
C PHE A 300 -4.94 -0.02 15.40
N ASP A 301 -5.78 -0.96 15.78
CA ASP A 301 -7.23 -0.93 15.61
C ASP A 301 -7.96 -0.05 16.64
N ALA A 302 -7.31 0.32 17.75
CA ALA A 302 -7.87 1.18 18.80
C ALA A 302 -6.83 2.15 19.39
N ALA A 303 -5.88 2.61 18.57
CA ALA A 303 -4.76 3.42 19.07
C ALA A 303 -5.17 4.84 19.48
N ASP A 304 -4.75 5.23 20.69
CA ASP A 304 -4.90 6.60 21.20
C ASP A 304 -3.85 7.54 20.59
N MET A 305 -4.31 8.67 20.05
CA MET A 305 -3.47 9.65 19.34
C MET A 305 -2.37 10.26 20.22
N VAL A 306 -2.67 10.55 21.49
CA VAL A 306 -1.71 11.15 22.42
C VAL A 306 -0.68 10.12 22.83
N ASP A 307 -1.10 8.89 23.15
CA ASP A 307 -0.18 7.82 23.54
C ASP A 307 0.85 7.53 22.45
N LEU A 308 0.42 7.45 21.19
CA LEU A 308 1.32 7.27 20.05
C LEU A 308 2.30 8.43 19.86
N PHE A 309 1.87 9.67 20.13
CA PHE A 309 2.69 10.86 20.03
C PHE A 309 3.72 10.99 21.15
N LEU A 310 3.46 10.38 22.31
CA LEU A 310 4.38 10.36 23.44
C LEU A 310 5.46 9.28 23.33
N TRP A 311 5.40 8.37 22.36
CA TRP A 311 6.48 7.41 22.12
C TRP A 311 7.82 8.10 21.93
N THR A 312 8.83 7.66 22.66
CA THR A 312 10.23 8.00 22.38
C THR A 312 10.69 7.36 21.07
N GLU A 313 11.81 7.84 20.51
CA GLU A 313 12.39 7.19 19.31
C GLU A 313 12.77 5.73 19.56
N ALA A 314 13.21 5.40 20.78
CA ALA A 314 13.51 4.03 21.18
C ALA A 314 12.25 3.15 21.18
N GLU A 315 11.14 3.64 21.75
CA GLU A 315 9.86 2.94 21.74
C GLU A 315 9.29 2.79 20.32
N PHE A 316 9.37 3.84 19.50
CA PHE A 316 8.99 3.79 18.08
C PHE A 316 9.75 2.67 17.36
N ASN A 317 11.07 2.61 17.52
CA ASN A 317 11.90 1.61 16.85
C ASN A 317 11.62 0.18 17.34
N LEU A 318 11.41 0.00 18.64
CA LEU A 318 11.12 -1.29 19.24
C LEU A 318 9.72 -1.79 18.84
N ARG A 319 8.68 -0.98 19.03
CA ARG A 319 7.29 -1.37 18.76
C ARG A 319 7.01 -1.58 17.28
N LEU A 320 7.66 -0.81 16.40
CA LEU A 320 7.49 -0.93 14.94
C LEU A 320 8.52 -1.86 14.30
N GLU A 321 9.22 -2.69 15.07
CA GLU A 321 10.09 -3.70 14.49
C GLU A 321 9.29 -4.67 13.59
N GLY A 322 9.73 -4.74 12.33
CA GLY A 322 9.07 -5.55 11.31
C GLY A 322 7.71 -5.02 10.87
N SER A 323 7.35 -3.76 11.18
CA SER A 323 6.19 -3.05 10.60
C SER A 323 6.64 -2.19 9.40
N PRO A 324 5.81 -2.04 8.36
CA PRO A 324 6.13 -1.14 7.25
C PRO A 324 6.21 0.33 7.70
N ILE A 325 5.53 0.69 8.80
CA ILE A 325 5.49 2.06 9.35
C ILE A 325 6.90 2.53 9.73
N ARG A 326 7.77 1.64 10.22
CA ARG A 326 9.11 1.99 10.67
C ARG A 326 9.93 2.72 9.61
N ARG A 327 9.62 2.52 8.31
CA ARG A 327 10.33 3.15 7.18
C ARG A 327 10.27 4.68 7.19
N ILE A 328 9.24 5.27 7.81
CA ILE A 328 9.10 6.73 7.81
C ILE A 328 10.05 7.42 8.79
N GLY A 329 10.50 6.70 9.83
CA GLY A 329 11.29 7.26 10.92
C GLY A 329 10.45 8.06 11.93
N HIS A 330 11.01 8.25 13.13
CA HIS A 330 10.29 8.86 14.25
C HIS A 330 9.91 10.33 14.01
N GLU A 331 10.75 11.09 13.30
CA GLU A 331 10.47 12.50 12.99
C GLU A 331 9.18 12.67 12.15
N ARG A 332 9.03 11.87 11.08
CA ARG A 332 7.82 11.92 10.23
C ARG A 332 6.60 11.32 10.92
N TRP A 333 6.81 10.36 11.83
CA TRP A 333 5.75 9.87 12.72
C TRP A 333 5.20 10.99 13.60
N LEU A 334 6.05 11.75 14.29
CA LEU A 334 5.65 12.91 15.08
C LEU A 334 5.00 14.00 14.23
N ARG A 335 5.54 14.28 13.04
CA ARG A 335 4.94 15.23 12.07
C ARG A 335 3.49 14.86 11.74
N ASN A 336 3.24 13.59 11.40
CA ASN A 336 1.90 13.13 11.04
C ASN A 336 0.94 13.19 12.23
N LEU A 337 1.41 12.76 13.41
CA LEU A 337 0.63 12.80 14.64
C LEU A 337 0.32 14.23 15.08
N ALA A 338 1.23 15.19 14.90
CA ALA A 338 0.96 16.59 15.17
C ALA A 338 -0.20 17.13 14.31
N VAL A 339 -0.28 16.74 13.03
CA VAL A 339 -1.44 17.07 12.18
C VAL A 339 -2.73 16.46 12.74
N GLY A 340 -2.69 15.17 13.09
CA GLY A 340 -3.83 14.48 13.71
C GLY A 340 -4.28 15.17 15.00
N LEU A 341 -3.36 15.43 15.92
CA LEU A 341 -3.60 16.13 17.18
C LEU A 341 -4.14 17.54 16.99
N GLY A 342 -3.68 18.29 15.98
CA GLY A 342 -4.23 19.60 15.65
C GLY A 342 -5.71 19.53 15.24
N ASN A 343 -6.09 18.53 14.45
CA ASN A 343 -7.49 18.29 14.09
C ASN A 343 -8.32 17.82 15.28
N SER A 344 -7.78 16.92 16.09
CA SER A 344 -8.39 16.47 17.34
C SER A 344 -8.58 17.62 18.33
N LEU A 345 -7.61 18.52 18.45
CA LEU A 345 -7.68 19.69 19.31
C LEU A 345 -8.77 20.66 18.83
N ARG A 346 -8.87 20.89 17.51
CA ARG A 346 -9.96 21.70 16.93
C ARG A 346 -11.33 21.14 17.32
N ALA A 347 -11.51 19.82 17.12
CA ALA A 347 -12.77 19.14 17.43
C ALA A 347 -13.08 19.20 18.93
N ALA A 348 -12.11 18.87 19.78
CA ALA A 348 -12.24 18.89 21.23
C ALA A 348 -12.52 20.30 21.78
N ALA A 349 -11.85 21.33 21.25
CA ALA A 349 -12.08 22.73 21.65
C ALA A 349 -13.47 23.25 21.23
N SER A 350 -14.04 22.71 20.15
CA SER A 350 -15.42 23.01 19.75
C SER A 350 -16.49 22.20 20.50
N GLY A 351 -16.07 21.16 21.21
CA GLY A 351 -16.94 20.28 21.99
C GLY A 351 -17.45 20.94 23.27
N GLN A 352 -18.62 20.49 23.73
CA GLN A 352 -19.29 21.04 24.92
C GLN A 352 -19.25 20.07 26.11
N ARG A 353 -18.82 18.82 25.92
CA ARG A 353 -18.83 17.81 26.97
C ARG A 353 -17.59 17.97 27.87
N PRO A 354 -17.66 17.59 29.16
CA PRO A 354 -16.49 17.58 30.03
C PRO A 354 -15.31 16.80 29.45
N GLN A 355 -15.57 15.65 28.80
CA GLN A 355 -14.52 14.84 28.17
C GLN A 355 -13.81 15.58 27.02
N ASP A 356 -14.49 16.51 26.33
CA ASP A 356 -13.89 17.27 25.24
C ASP A 356 -12.85 18.26 25.78
N ARG A 357 -13.12 18.88 26.95
CA ARG A 357 -12.17 19.78 27.62
C ARG A 357 -10.95 19.02 28.13
N GLU A 358 -11.17 17.88 28.78
CA GLU A 358 -10.09 17.00 29.27
C GLU A 358 -9.19 16.53 28.11
N LEU A 359 -9.80 16.12 27.00
CA LEU A 359 -9.05 15.74 25.79
C LEU A 359 -8.26 16.92 25.21
N ALA A 360 -8.86 18.11 25.12
CA ALA A 360 -8.18 19.30 24.64
C ALA A 360 -6.94 19.64 25.48
N GLU A 361 -7.03 19.61 26.81
CA GLU A 361 -5.87 19.84 27.69
C GLU A 361 -4.81 18.75 27.57
N ARG A 362 -5.24 17.48 27.47
CA ARG A 362 -4.32 16.36 27.27
C ARG A 362 -3.53 16.52 25.98
N ILE A 363 -4.19 16.95 24.89
CA ILE A 363 -3.54 17.19 23.60
C ILE A 363 -2.58 18.38 23.68
N ARG A 364 -2.97 19.51 24.28
CA ARG A 364 -2.08 20.68 24.41
C ARG A 364 -0.83 20.34 25.20
N THR A 365 -1.00 19.69 26.35
CA THR A 365 0.11 19.25 27.20
C THR A 365 1.08 18.37 26.42
N ALA A 366 0.56 17.40 25.65
CA ALA A 366 1.39 16.53 24.82
C ALA A 366 2.15 17.33 23.76
N LEU A 367 1.48 18.19 22.98
CA LEU A 367 2.11 19.02 21.95
C LEU A 367 3.19 19.95 22.53
N GLU A 368 2.91 20.60 23.66
CA GLU A 368 3.83 21.51 24.35
C GLU A 368 5.07 20.77 24.88
N SER A 369 4.91 19.54 25.36
CA SER A 369 6.03 18.73 25.89
C SER A 369 7.15 18.45 24.87
N ARG A 370 6.84 18.57 23.57
CA ARG A 370 7.80 18.32 22.48
C ARG A 370 8.40 19.59 21.90
N LEU A 371 7.93 20.79 22.27
CA LEU A 371 8.37 22.03 21.62
C LEU A 371 9.88 22.21 21.76
N ALA A 372 10.44 22.10 22.97
CA ALA A 372 11.84 22.40 23.23
C ALA A 372 12.82 21.63 22.32
N ASP A 373 12.53 20.34 22.08
CA ASP A 373 13.41 19.44 21.34
C ASP A 373 12.95 19.19 19.88
N ALA A 374 11.92 19.90 19.41
CA ALA A 374 11.38 19.71 18.07
C ALA A 374 12.34 20.18 16.99
N THR A 375 12.58 19.32 16.00
CA THR A 375 13.25 19.70 14.75
C THR A 375 12.43 20.76 14.00
N PRO A 376 13.01 21.53 13.06
CA PRO A 376 12.26 22.53 12.30
C PRO A 376 11.01 21.97 11.63
N LEU A 377 11.11 20.75 11.07
CA LEU A 377 9.99 20.06 10.45
C LEU A 377 8.86 19.79 11.45
N VAL A 378 9.18 19.20 12.60
CA VAL A 378 8.17 18.87 13.61
C VAL A 378 7.58 20.14 14.22
N ARG A 379 8.43 21.12 14.55
CA ARG A 379 8.04 22.39 15.17
C ARG A 379 6.97 23.12 14.38
N GLU A 380 7.11 23.22 13.05
CA GLU A 380 6.10 23.84 12.19
C GLU A 380 4.70 23.19 12.35
N HIS A 381 4.65 21.87 12.56
CA HIS A 381 3.40 21.14 12.72
C HIS A 381 2.87 21.24 14.15
N LEU A 382 3.74 21.33 15.16
CA LEU A 382 3.33 21.61 16.54
C LEU A 382 2.70 22.99 16.68
N ASP A 383 3.35 24.01 16.10
CA ASP A 383 2.87 25.39 16.14
C ASP A 383 1.50 25.50 15.43
N TRP A 384 1.37 24.85 14.26
CA TRP A 384 0.08 24.73 13.58
C TRP A 384 -0.96 24.02 14.43
N ALA A 385 -0.62 22.88 15.05
CA ALA A 385 -1.54 22.09 15.85
C ALA A 385 -2.07 22.87 17.06
N LEU A 386 -1.18 23.53 17.81
CA LEU A 386 -1.54 24.36 18.97
C LEU A 386 -2.43 25.55 18.58
N ALA A 387 -2.24 26.13 17.39
CA ALA A 387 -3.09 27.19 16.89
C ALA A 387 -4.55 26.73 16.66
N GLN A 388 -4.80 25.44 16.46
CA GLN A 388 -6.16 24.93 16.20
C GLN A 388 -7.07 24.93 17.43
N GLY A 389 -6.51 25.06 18.63
CA GLY A 389 -7.26 25.16 19.88
C GLY A 389 -7.74 26.58 20.22
N ARG A 390 -7.34 27.59 19.43
CA ARG A 390 -7.82 28.96 19.60
C ARG A 390 -9.17 29.09 18.90
N ALA A 391 -10.17 29.61 19.60
CA ALA A 391 -11.45 29.92 18.96
C ALA A 391 -11.20 30.85 17.77
N VAL A 392 -11.72 30.49 16.59
CA VAL A 392 -11.86 31.44 15.50
C VAL A 392 -12.87 32.47 16.01
N SER A 393 -12.37 33.65 16.38
CA SER A 393 -13.17 34.80 16.83
C SER A 393 -14.13 35.27 15.76
#